data_AF-A0A9W7ACA2-F1
#
_entry.id   AF-A0A9W7ACA2-F1
#
_cell.length_a   1.000
_cell.length_b   1.000
_cell.length_c   1.000
_cell.angle_alpha   90.00
_cell.angle_beta   90.00
_cell.angle_gamma   90.00
#
_symmetry.space_group_name_H-M   'P 1'
#
loop_
_entity.id
_entity.type
_entity.pdbx_description
1 polymer ?
#
loop_
_entity_poly.entity_id
_entity_poly.type
_entity_poly.pdbx_seq_one_letter_code
_entity_poly.pdbx_strand_id
1 'polypeptide(L)'
;MLKNQLTAFGDVPIVEVVTLEEANLRLRAALTKLMEGDEKAQDDFDKWDRYINNHPDHIKQKEEEERAWAERNKGPNEEALRVIRTFVPPDIYCSNLKGLKERMPEKGAERVFGRKILWLTRSSPELIAKTHIAELKTKFQAHGLDLVELRAICTVLPQDFENDADGAKGMWKSKLLDRLRELVAKEEKGDVQKRNSAYDGMEAGPFDPDASPVRQKHTASTPYTKNNLDDVVKLCKEGGNFNENRDTLRKKREEGSVVVPNGDRIDHSKIGVVMEDNKDFMSRLESCLGGTPVATPRKVANGFLDEIAKRKTEGEDGSGGGGNQQIKAKLNAIFGGGGGGGGEGGSGTSFLNELKAQKRNKKVDNVNVGGEAGGGGERPSFLEELKAKRDEKAEDDENDENRAPPSFLEEIKKNKSGKTAEKRKGGGGLKSPLGIRQHECGNANSQKKAGMSFLEEIAARAAARQQQV
;
A
#
# COMPACT_ATOMS: atom_id res chain seq x y z
N MET A 1 10.62 37.73 4.83
CA MET A 1 11.33 36.66 5.58
C MET A 1 11.18 35.31 4.90
N LEU A 2 9.96 34.81 4.61
CA LEU A 2 9.75 33.52 3.92
C LEU A 2 10.44 33.40 2.54
N LYS A 3 10.34 34.42 1.68
CA LYS A 3 10.97 34.38 0.34
C LYS A 3 12.48 34.15 0.41
N ASN A 4 13.15 34.78 1.38
CA ASN A 4 14.60 34.66 1.59
C ASN A 4 14.98 33.30 2.20
N GLN A 5 14.08 32.70 3.00
CA GLN A 5 14.26 31.36 3.53
C GLN A 5 14.12 30.32 2.41
N LEU A 6 13.13 30.46 1.53
CA LEU A 6 12.93 29.57 0.37
C LEU A 6 14.14 29.63 -0.58
N THR A 7 14.61 30.84 -0.93
CA THR A 7 15.82 30.96 -1.76
C THR A 7 17.07 30.40 -1.08
N ALA A 8 17.21 30.54 0.24
CA ALA A 8 18.33 29.93 0.98
C ALA A 8 18.27 28.39 0.99
N PHE A 9 17.08 27.80 0.86
CA PHE A 9 16.87 26.36 0.67
C PHE A 9 17.01 25.90 -0.79
N GLY A 10 17.31 26.81 -1.72
CA GLY A 10 17.40 26.52 -3.16
C GLY A 10 16.04 26.47 -3.87
N ASP A 11 14.95 26.81 -3.19
CA ASP A 11 13.62 26.90 -3.78
C ASP A 11 13.41 28.29 -4.39
N VAL A 12 12.97 28.33 -5.64
CA VAL A 12 12.59 29.59 -6.30
C VAL A 12 11.18 29.95 -5.81
N PRO A 13 11.01 31.00 -4.99
CA PRO A 13 9.69 31.38 -4.50
C PRO A 13 8.83 31.78 -5.70
N ILE A 14 7.69 31.10 -5.88
CA ILE A 14 6.76 31.48 -6.93
C ILE A 14 6.14 32.83 -6.56
N VAL A 15 6.56 33.87 -7.26
CA VAL A 15 6.07 35.25 -7.04
C VAL A 15 4.73 35.48 -7.74
N GLU A 16 4.45 34.73 -8.81
CA GLU A 16 3.22 34.82 -9.59
C GLU A 16 2.20 33.79 -9.10
N VAL A 17 1.05 34.25 -8.60
CA VAL A 17 -0.10 33.37 -8.41
C VAL A 17 -0.68 33.10 -9.80
N VAL A 18 -0.38 31.93 -10.34
CA VAL A 18 -0.82 31.48 -11.67
C VAL A 18 -1.95 30.47 -11.46
N THR A 19 -2.98 30.50 -12.28
CA THR A 19 -4.08 29.52 -12.17
C THR A 19 -3.58 28.11 -12.50
N LEU A 20 -4.27 27.07 -12.02
CA LEU A 20 -3.92 25.68 -12.33
C LEU A 20 -3.90 25.43 -13.85
N GLU A 21 -4.79 26.04 -14.60
CA GLU A 21 -4.88 25.92 -16.05
C GLU A 21 -3.67 26.55 -16.76
N GLU A 22 -3.29 27.77 -16.37
CA GLU A 22 -2.12 28.45 -16.91
C GLU A 22 -0.82 27.71 -16.54
N ALA A 23 -0.72 27.16 -15.33
CA ALA A 23 0.42 26.35 -14.92
C ALA A 23 0.55 25.08 -15.78
N ASN A 24 -0.56 24.40 -16.05
CA ASN A 24 -0.60 23.26 -16.97
C ASN A 24 -0.19 23.66 -18.39
N LEU A 25 -0.62 24.83 -18.87
CA LEU A 25 -0.21 25.35 -20.18
C LEU A 25 1.30 25.60 -20.24
N ARG A 26 1.87 26.21 -19.20
CA ARG A 26 3.31 26.50 -19.11
C ARG A 26 4.14 25.21 -18.98
N LEU A 27 3.66 24.20 -18.24
CA LEU A 27 4.30 22.88 -18.16
C LEU A 27 4.35 22.20 -19.54
N ARG A 28 3.24 22.21 -20.28
CA ARG A 28 3.18 21.64 -21.65
C ARG A 28 4.10 22.38 -22.62
N ALA A 29 4.19 23.71 -22.51
CA ALA A 29 5.10 24.52 -23.32
C ALA A 29 6.57 24.19 -23.02
N ALA A 30 6.94 24.05 -21.74
CA ALA A 30 8.29 23.64 -21.33
C ALA A 30 8.63 22.22 -21.82
N LEU A 31 7.70 21.27 -21.69
CA LEU A 31 7.86 19.90 -22.20
C LEU A 31 8.08 19.88 -23.72
N THR A 32 7.34 20.70 -24.47
CA THR A 32 7.50 20.80 -25.94
C THR A 32 8.90 21.28 -26.31
N LYS A 33 9.42 22.33 -25.65
CA LYS A 33 10.80 22.81 -25.86
C LYS A 33 11.85 21.75 -25.51
N LEU A 34 11.62 20.98 -24.44
CA LEU A 34 12.50 19.88 -24.05
C LEU A 34 12.54 18.79 -25.13
N MET A 35 11.39 18.47 -25.73
CA MET A 35 11.29 17.52 -26.84
C MET A 35 11.98 18.03 -28.12
N GLU A 36 11.99 19.35 -28.35
CA GLU A 36 12.73 20.01 -29.44
C GLU A 36 14.26 20.02 -29.22
N GLY A 37 14.72 19.66 -28.03
CA GLY A 37 16.13 19.55 -27.68
C GLY A 37 16.71 20.78 -26.96
N ASP A 38 15.87 21.71 -26.51
CA ASP A 38 16.32 22.81 -25.64
C ASP A 38 16.47 22.30 -24.19
N GLU A 39 17.69 21.92 -23.83
CA GLU A 39 18.01 21.44 -22.47
C GLU A 39 17.76 22.50 -21.39
N LYS A 40 17.73 23.80 -21.75
CA LYS A 40 17.44 24.88 -20.78
C LYS A 40 15.99 24.89 -20.32
N ALA A 41 15.09 24.24 -21.07
CA ALA A 41 13.68 24.14 -20.69
C ALA A 41 13.44 23.17 -19.51
N GLN A 42 14.45 22.40 -19.10
CA GLN A 42 14.36 21.46 -17.97
C GLN A 42 14.03 22.20 -16.66
N ASP A 43 14.69 23.33 -16.39
CA ASP A 43 14.46 24.11 -15.17
C ASP A 43 13.02 24.65 -15.11
N ASP A 44 12.48 25.08 -16.25
CA ASP A 44 11.10 25.52 -16.37
C ASP A 44 10.12 24.36 -16.17
N PHE A 45 10.41 23.18 -16.74
CA PHE A 45 9.60 21.99 -16.56
C PHE A 45 9.52 21.58 -15.08
N ASP A 46 10.66 21.45 -14.40
CA ASP A 46 10.73 21.04 -13.00
C ASP A 46 10.03 22.07 -12.09
N LYS A 47 10.18 23.36 -12.40
CA LYS A 47 9.47 24.44 -11.72
C LYS A 47 7.95 24.29 -11.83
N TRP A 48 7.42 24.10 -13.03
CA TRP A 48 5.97 24.01 -13.25
C TRP A 48 5.39 22.69 -12.74
N ASP A 49 6.12 21.58 -12.85
CA ASP A 49 5.69 20.29 -12.29
C ASP A 49 5.55 20.38 -10.77
N ARG A 50 6.56 20.93 -10.10
CA ARG A 50 6.51 21.17 -8.65
C ARG A 50 5.39 22.15 -8.28
N TYR A 51 5.13 23.17 -9.10
CA TYR A 51 4.04 24.10 -8.86
C TYR A 51 2.68 23.41 -8.90
N ILE A 52 2.42 22.62 -9.95
CA ILE A 52 1.15 21.89 -10.13
C ILE A 52 0.96 20.88 -9.00
N ASN A 53 2.00 20.11 -8.66
CA ASN A 53 1.93 19.11 -7.59
C ASN A 53 1.62 19.72 -6.21
N ASN A 54 1.97 20.99 -5.97
CA ASN A 54 1.67 21.71 -4.73
C ASN A 54 0.48 22.67 -4.83
N HIS A 55 -0.18 22.75 -5.99
CA HIS A 55 -1.30 23.67 -6.19
C HIS A 55 -2.51 23.20 -5.36
N PRO A 56 -3.15 24.07 -4.56
CA PRO A 56 -4.24 23.66 -3.65
C PRO A 56 -5.42 23.03 -4.40
N ASP A 57 -5.77 23.54 -5.58
CA ASP A 57 -6.88 22.98 -6.37
C ASP A 57 -6.54 21.61 -6.96
N HIS A 58 -5.27 21.38 -7.33
CA HIS A 58 -4.84 20.06 -7.82
C HIS A 58 -4.83 19.03 -6.68
N ILE A 59 -4.40 19.43 -5.48
CA ILE A 59 -4.47 18.58 -4.28
C ILE A 59 -5.94 18.23 -3.98
N LYS A 60 -6.84 19.21 -3.97
CA LYS A 60 -8.28 18.98 -3.77
C LYS A 60 -8.87 18.05 -4.83
N GLN A 61 -8.59 18.29 -6.11
CA GLN A 61 -9.07 17.44 -7.20
C GLN A 61 -8.58 16.00 -7.01
N LYS A 62 -7.31 15.81 -6.68
CA LYS A 62 -6.74 14.48 -6.43
C LYS A 62 -7.39 13.81 -5.22
N GLU A 63 -7.59 14.53 -4.11
CA GLU A 63 -8.29 14.01 -2.93
C GLU A 63 -9.75 13.61 -3.23
N GLU A 64 -10.45 14.38 -4.06
CA GLU A 64 -11.82 14.08 -4.50
C GLU A 64 -11.86 12.84 -5.40
N GLU A 65 -10.94 12.73 -6.36
CA GLU A 65 -10.79 11.54 -7.21
C GLU A 65 -10.48 10.29 -6.38
N GLU A 66 -9.57 10.41 -5.40
CA GLU A 66 -9.24 9.32 -4.48
C GLU A 66 -10.42 8.93 -3.61
N ARG A 67 -11.18 9.90 -3.10
CA ARG A 67 -12.39 9.67 -2.32
C ARG A 67 -13.47 8.99 -3.15
N ALA A 68 -13.74 9.49 -4.35
CA ALA A 68 -14.71 8.90 -5.26
C ALA A 68 -14.31 7.46 -5.66
N TRP A 69 -13.02 7.22 -5.90
CA TRP A 69 -12.51 5.88 -6.16
C TRP A 69 -12.69 4.94 -4.96
N ALA A 70 -12.41 5.44 -3.75
CA ALA A 70 -12.57 4.68 -2.52
C ALA A 70 -14.04 4.33 -2.24
N GLU A 71 -14.96 5.29 -2.43
CA GLU A 71 -16.41 5.07 -2.28
C GLU A 71 -16.92 4.04 -3.30
N ARG A 72 -16.53 4.16 -4.57
CA ARG A 72 -16.91 3.22 -5.63
C ARG A 72 -16.43 1.79 -5.34
N ASN A 73 -15.24 1.65 -4.76
CA ASN A 73 -14.64 0.34 -4.47
C ASN A 73 -14.99 -0.19 -3.07
N LYS A 74 -15.65 0.59 -2.22
CA LYS A 74 -15.95 0.20 -0.84
C LYS A 74 -16.72 -1.11 -0.75
N GLY A 75 -17.80 -1.26 -1.51
CA GLY A 75 -18.64 -2.47 -1.50
C GLY A 75 -17.86 -3.73 -1.89
N PRO A 76 -17.24 -3.78 -3.10
CA PRO A 76 -16.42 -4.92 -3.51
C PRO A 76 -15.25 -5.23 -2.57
N ASN A 77 -14.70 -4.20 -1.92
CA ASN A 77 -13.61 -4.36 -0.96
C ASN A 77 -14.08 -5.01 0.35
N GLU A 78 -15.25 -4.61 0.86
CA GLU A 78 -15.89 -5.22 2.03
C GLU A 78 -16.31 -6.68 1.75
N GLU A 79 -16.84 -6.97 0.57
CA GLU A 79 -17.17 -8.33 0.15
C GLU A 79 -15.92 -9.21 0.08
N ALA A 80 -14.86 -8.72 -0.57
CA ALA A 80 -13.58 -9.40 -0.62
C ALA A 80 -13.01 -9.67 0.77
N LEU A 81 -13.13 -8.72 1.70
CA LEU A 81 -12.73 -8.91 3.09
C LEU A 81 -13.53 -10.04 3.76
N ARG A 82 -14.86 -10.07 3.61
CA ARG A 82 -15.67 -11.17 4.17
C ARG A 82 -15.25 -12.51 3.58
N VAL A 83 -15.07 -12.60 2.26
CA VAL A 83 -14.62 -13.81 1.58
C VAL A 83 -13.27 -14.28 2.14
N ILE A 84 -12.25 -13.41 2.20
CA ILE A 84 -10.92 -13.82 2.70
C ILE A 84 -10.97 -14.23 4.17
N ARG A 85 -11.79 -13.58 5.00
CA ARG A 85 -11.97 -13.99 6.39
C ARG A 85 -12.54 -15.40 6.51
N THR A 86 -13.33 -15.89 5.57
CA THR A 86 -13.78 -17.30 5.61
C THR A 86 -12.63 -18.31 5.50
N PHE A 87 -11.50 -17.92 4.90
CA PHE A 87 -10.30 -18.76 4.77
C PHE A 87 -9.29 -18.52 5.89
N VAL A 88 -9.25 -17.32 6.48
CA VAL A 88 -8.32 -16.99 7.57
C VAL A 88 -8.99 -17.22 8.93
N PRO A 89 -8.53 -18.19 9.74
CA PRO A 89 -9.16 -18.51 11.01
C PRO A 89 -9.02 -17.35 12.03
N PRO A 90 -9.98 -17.19 12.96
CA PRO A 90 -9.92 -16.14 13.98
C PRO A 90 -8.75 -16.31 14.95
N ASP A 91 -8.20 -17.52 15.08
CA ASP A 91 -7.05 -17.87 15.91
C ASP A 91 -5.74 -18.02 15.12
N ILE A 92 -5.63 -17.41 13.92
CA ILE A 92 -4.47 -17.58 13.01
C ILE A 92 -3.11 -17.33 13.67
N TYR A 93 -3.04 -16.42 14.65
CA TYR A 93 -1.80 -16.09 15.35
C TYR A 93 -1.34 -17.17 16.35
N CYS A 94 -2.24 -18.06 16.77
CA CYS A 94 -1.95 -19.18 17.68
C CYS A 94 -2.03 -20.54 16.98
N SER A 95 -2.66 -20.58 15.79
CA SER A 95 -2.78 -21.77 14.96
C SER A 95 -1.42 -22.24 14.44
N ASN A 96 -1.29 -23.55 14.25
CA ASN A 96 -0.18 -24.17 13.52
C ASN A 96 -0.66 -24.66 12.14
N LEU A 97 0.29 -24.89 11.22
CA LEU A 97 -0.05 -25.34 9.86
C LEU A 97 -0.80 -26.69 9.86
N LYS A 98 -0.44 -27.62 10.74
CA LYS A 98 -1.08 -28.95 10.83
C LYS A 98 -2.57 -28.85 11.16
N GLY A 99 -2.91 -28.11 12.21
CA GLY A 99 -4.30 -27.87 12.62
C GLY A 99 -5.08 -26.98 11.63
N LEU A 100 -4.39 -26.26 10.73
CA LEU A 100 -5.04 -25.60 9.61
C LEU A 100 -5.37 -26.60 8.50
N LYS A 101 -4.43 -27.49 8.13
CA LYS A 101 -4.64 -28.58 7.15
C LYS A 101 -5.74 -29.56 7.56
N GLU A 102 -6.00 -29.73 8.85
CA GLU A 102 -7.11 -30.55 9.36
C GLU A 102 -8.50 -29.90 9.16
N ARG A 103 -8.55 -28.57 9.00
CA ARG A 103 -9.81 -27.81 8.89
C ARG A 103 -10.12 -27.30 7.47
N MET A 104 -9.12 -27.19 6.60
CA MET A 104 -9.27 -26.69 5.23
C MET A 104 -8.31 -27.43 4.26
N PRO A 105 -8.54 -27.37 2.94
CA PRO A 105 -7.65 -28.00 1.97
C PRO A 105 -6.20 -27.55 2.09
N GLU A 106 -5.29 -28.49 1.85
CA GLU A 106 -3.85 -28.32 2.09
C GLU A 106 -3.27 -27.09 1.37
N LYS A 107 -3.59 -26.89 0.09
CA LYS A 107 -3.13 -25.73 -0.69
C LYS A 107 -3.58 -24.40 -0.09
N GLY A 108 -4.82 -24.33 0.37
CA GLY A 108 -5.38 -23.15 1.02
C GLY A 108 -4.73 -22.89 2.39
N ALA A 109 -4.51 -23.93 3.18
CA ALA A 109 -3.82 -23.83 4.47
C ALA A 109 -2.37 -23.33 4.31
N GLU A 110 -1.63 -23.89 3.35
CA GLU A 110 -0.26 -23.46 3.05
C GLU A 110 -0.21 -22.03 2.54
N ARG A 111 -1.16 -21.62 1.70
CA ARG A 111 -1.29 -20.26 1.21
C ARG A 111 -1.53 -19.27 2.35
N VAL A 112 -2.55 -19.52 3.19
CA VAL A 112 -2.91 -18.65 4.32
C VAL A 112 -1.76 -18.56 5.32
N PHE A 113 -1.10 -19.67 5.64
CA PHE A 113 -0.01 -19.69 6.60
C PHE A 113 1.29 -19.08 6.03
N GLY A 114 1.61 -19.34 4.77
CA GLY A 114 2.81 -18.83 4.10
C GLY A 114 2.73 -17.34 3.78
N ARG A 115 1.54 -16.82 3.46
CA ARG A 115 1.33 -15.39 3.19
C ARG A 115 0.84 -14.67 4.43
N LYS A 116 1.78 -14.37 5.33
CA LYS A 116 1.52 -13.69 6.62
C LYS A 116 0.79 -12.34 6.48
N ILE A 117 0.88 -11.66 5.34
CA ILE A 117 0.08 -10.45 5.08
C ILE A 117 -1.42 -10.71 5.19
N LEU A 118 -1.91 -11.90 4.80
CA LEU A 118 -3.32 -12.29 4.93
C LEU A 118 -3.79 -12.30 6.39
N TRP A 119 -2.89 -12.44 7.36
CA TRP A 119 -3.24 -12.44 8.78
C TRP A 119 -3.73 -11.06 9.23
N LEU A 120 -3.30 -9.99 8.55
CA LEU A 120 -3.76 -8.63 8.82
C LEU A 120 -5.27 -8.48 8.62
N THR A 121 -5.91 -9.31 7.80
CA THR A 121 -7.39 -9.29 7.63
C THR A 121 -8.16 -9.58 8.93
N ARG A 122 -7.51 -10.26 9.88
CA ARG A 122 -8.02 -10.55 11.23
C ARG A 122 -7.41 -9.63 12.30
N SER A 123 -6.46 -8.77 11.96
CA SER A 123 -5.94 -7.77 12.90
C SER A 123 -6.89 -6.60 13.06
N SER A 124 -6.87 -5.96 14.24
CA SER A 124 -7.51 -4.66 14.40
C SER A 124 -6.69 -3.56 13.71
N PRO A 125 -7.32 -2.51 13.15
CA PRO A 125 -6.60 -1.39 12.53
C PRO A 125 -5.59 -0.72 13.49
N GLU A 126 -5.91 -0.66 14.78
CA GLU A 126 -5.03 -0.13 15.84
C GLU A 126 -3.71 -0.91 15.96
N LEU A 127 -3.77 -2.25 15.87
CA LEU A 127 -2.57 -3.08 15.95
C LEU A 127 -1.71 -2.90 14.69
N ILE A 128 -2.36 -2.79 13.53
CA ILE A 128 -1.69 -2.52 12.25
C ILE A 128 -1.02 -1.15 12.29
N ALA A 129 -1.67 -0.12 12.83
CA ALA A 129 -1.12 1.23 12.97
C ALA A 129 0.18 1.24 13.79
N LYS A 130 0.22 0.46 14.88
CA LYS A 130 1.38 0.30 15.77
C LYS A 130 2.49 -0.58 15.20
N THR A 131 2.20 -1.41 14.21
CA THR A 131 3.16 -2.35 13.63
C THR A 131 4.36 -1.60 13.06
N HIS A 132 5.57 -2.05 13.40
CA HIS A 132 6.80 -1.39 12.96
C HIS A 132 7.01 -1.54 11.43
N ILE A 133 7.62 -0.54 10.79
CA ILE A 133 7.84 -0.53 9.33
C ILE A 133 8.68 -1.71 8.84
N ALA A 134 9.67 -2.16 9.62
CA ALA A 134 10.49 -3.31 9.27
C ALA A 134 9.65 -4.59 9.16
N GLU A 135 8.65 -4.78 10.02
CA GLU A 135 7.74 -5.93 9.92
C GLU A 135 6.83 -5.81 8.69
N LEU A 136 6.30 -4.63 8.42
CA LEU A 136 5.48 -4.39 7.22
C LEU A 136 6.25 -4.73 5.93
N LYS A 137 7.54 -4.37 5.86
CA LYS A 137 8.38 -4.63 4.68
C LYS A 137 8.90 -6.08 4.57
N THR A 138 9.16 -6.75 5.68
CA THR A 138 9.79 -8.08 5.68
C THR A 138 8.77 -9.21 5.84
N LYS A 139 7.90 -9.11 6.85
CA LYS A 139 6.92 -10.14 7.21
C LYS A 139 5.64 -10.02 6.41
N PHE A 140 5.18 -8.80 6.15
CA PHE A 140 3.90 -8.51 5.49
C PHE A 140 4.11 -8.02 4.05
N GLN A 141 4.87 -8.79 3.27
CA GLN A 141 5.12 -8.48 1.86
C GLN A 141 3.88 -8.68 0.99
N ALA A 142 3.65 -7.73 0.08
CA ALA A 142 2.49 -7.69 -0.82
C ALA A 142 2.62 -8.58 -2.06
N HIS A 143 3.77 -9.24 -2.25
CA HIS A 143 4.06 -9.92 -3.50
C HIS A 143 3.21 -11.18 -3.70
N GLY A 144 2.70 -11.34 -4.92
CA GLY A 144 1.95 -12.52 -5.34
C GLY A 144 0.56 -12.62 -4.73
N LEU A 145 -0.02 -11.53 -4.22
CA LEU A 145 -1.43 -11.44 -3.84
C LEU A 145 -2.33 -11.38 -5.07
N ASP A 146 -3.49 -12.02 -4.99
CA ASP A 146 -4.55 -11.86 -5.98
C ASP A 146 -5.37 -10.57 -5.72
N LEU A 147 -6.31 -10.28 -6.63
CA LEU A 147 -7.14 -9.07 -6.52
C LEU A 147 -8.03 -9.08 -5.27
N VAL A 148 -8.66 -10.21 -4.95
CA VAL A 148 -9.58 -10.36 -3.81
C VAL A 148 -8.82 -10.24 -2.49
N GLU A 149 -7.65 -10.88 -2.38
CA GLU A 149 -6.72 -10.77 -1.25
C GLU A 149 -6.27 -9.31 -1.05
N LEU A 150 -5.90 -8.62 -2.13
CA LEU A 150 -5.43 -7.24 -2.03
C LEU A 150 -6.55 -6.26 -1.64
N ARG A 151 -7.76 -6.44 -2.18
CA ARG A 151 -8.97 -5.70 -1.76
C ARG A 151 -9.23 -5.89 -0.26
N ALA A 152 -9.19 -7.14 0.21
CA ALA A 152 -9.38 -7.46 1.63
C ALA A 152 -8.36 -6.77 2.53
N ILE A 153 -7.08 -6.79 2.15
CA ILE A 153 -6.01 -6.13 2.90
C ILE A 153 -6.19 -4.62 2.93
N CYS A 154 -6.42 -3.98 1.78
CA CYS A 154 -6.58 -2.51 1.74
C CYS A 154 -7.76 -2.02 2.58
N THR A 155 -8.79 -2.85 2.77
CA THR A 155 -9.96 -2.54 3.60
C THR A 155 -9.64 -2.46 5.10
N VAL A 156 -8.69 -3.26 5.59
CA VAL A 156 -8.37 -3.34 7.03
C VAL A 156 -7.25 -2.38 7.45
N LEU A 157 -6.55 -1.77 6.49
CA LEU A 157 -5.47 -0.84 6.81
C LEU A 157 -6.02 0.41 7.52
N PRO A 158 -5.33 0.90 8.56
CA PRO A 158 -5.74 2.13 9.23
C PRO A 158 -5.62 3.32 8.28
N GLN A 159 -6.41 4.37 8.54
CA GLN A 159 -6.31 5.63 7.82
C GLN A 159 -4.92 6.25 8.05
N ASP A 160 -4.54 6.36 9.33
CA ASP A 160 -3.28 6.92 9.80
C ASP A 160 -2.45 5.87 10.55
N PHE A 161 -1.13 5.91 10.39
CA PHE A 161 -0.21 5.04 11.12
C PHE A 161 0.43 5.77 12.30
N GLU A 162 0.58 5.06 13.43
CA GLU A 162 1.30 5.59 14.59
C GLU A 162 2.82 5.56 14.34
N ASN A 163 3.54 6.58 14.84
CA ASN A 163 5.00 6.68 14.77
C ASN A 163 5.58 6.61 13.33
N ASP A 164 4.91 7.23 12.35
CA ASP A 164 5.36 7.29 10.95
C ASP A 164 5.99 8.64 10.58
N ALA A 165 6.98 9.10 11.37
CA ALA A 165 7.63 10.39 11.15
C ALA A 165 8.26 10.52 9.75
N ASP A 166 8.78 9.41 9.20
CA ASP A 166 9.42 9.36 7.89
C ASP A 166 8.42 9.11 6.73
N GLY A 167 7.12 8.93 7.03
CA GLY A 167 6.09 8.59 6.03
C GLY A 167 6.28 7.22 5.37
N ALA A 168 7.14 6.36 5.92
CA ALA A 168 7.50 5.08 5.31
C ALA A 168 6.37 4.06 5.34
N LYS A 169 5.51 4.08 6.38
CA LYS A 169 4.30 3.25 6.44
C LYS A 169 3.24 3.76 5.48
N GLY A 170 3.08 5.08 5.38
CA GLY A 170 2.25 5.74 4.36
C GLY A 170 2.65 5.30 2.95
N MET A 171 3.94 5.39 2.61
CA MET A 171 4.45 4.92 1.31
C MET A 171 4.20 3.42 1.07
N TRP A 172 4.31 2.57 2.11
CA TRP A 172 4.00 1.15 2.00
C TRP A 172 2.51 0.92 1.68
N LYS A 173 1.60 1.65 2.34
CA LYS A 173 0.16 1.62 2.06
C LYS A 173 -0.15 2.14 0.64
N SER A 174 0.47 3.23 0.20
CA SER A 174 0.27 3.76 -1.16
C SER A 174 0.66 2.73 -2.22
N LYS A 175 1.78 2.01 -2.04
CA LYS A 175 2.19 0.93 -2.96
C LYS A 175 1.16 -0.20 -3.06
N LEU A 176 0.48 -0.55 -1.96
CA LEU A 176 -0.61 -1.52 -1.98
C LEU A 176 -1.82 -1.01 -2.77
N LEU A 177 -2.19 0.26 -2.56
CA LEU A 177 -3.32 0.89 -3.25
C LEU A 177 -3.04 1.07 -4.74
N ASP A 178 -1.83 1.46 -5.13
CA ASP A 178 -1.44 1.57 -6.54
C ASP A 178 -1.51 0.20 -7.22
N ARG A 179 -1.00 -0.85 -6.56
CA ARG A 179 -1.12 -2.21 -7.07
C ARG A 179 -2.58 -2.66 -7.17
N LEU A 180 -3.44 -2.24 -6.25
CA LEU A 180 -4.87 -2.53 -6.31
C LEU A 180 -5.53 -1.82 -7.49
N ARG A 181 -5.25 -0.54 -7.71
CA ARG A 181 -5.72 0.22 -8.87
C ARG A 181 -5.31 -0.45 -10.19
N GLU A 182 -4.06 -0.90 -10.29
CA GLU A 182 -3.58 -1.66 -11.46
C GLU A 182 -4.38 -2.95 -11.70
N LEU A 183 -4.63 -3.74 -10.65
CA LEU A 183 -5.38 -5.00 -10.79
C LEU A 183 -6.86 -4.76 -11.09
N VAL A 184 -7.48 -3.72 -10.53
CA VAL A 184 -8.86 -3.32 -10.85
C VAL A 184 -8.96 -2.87 -12.32
N ALA A 185 -8.02 -2.07 -12.81
CA ALA A 185 -7.99 -1.65 -14.21
C ALA A 185 -7.81 -2.83 -15.17
N LYS A 186 -7.11 -3.90 -14.74
CA LYS A 186 -6.99 -5.13 -15.53
C LYS A 186 -8.24 -6.03 -15.41
N GLU A 187 -8.92 -6.03 -14.26
CA GLU A 187 -10.22 -6.71 -14.08
C GLU A 187 -11.27 -6.12 -15.02
N GLU A 188 -11.33 -4.79 -15.16
CA GLU A 188 -12.22 -4.11 -16.09
C GLU A 188 -11.95 -4.49 -17.56
N LYS A 189 -10.71 -4.87 -17.88
CA LYS A 189 -10.31 -5.39 -19.21
C LYS A 189 -10.59 -6.89 -19.37
N GLY A 190 -10.97 -7.60 -18.31
CA GLY A 190 -11.22 -9.04 -18.31
C GLY A 190 -9.97 -9.93 -18.27
N ASP A 191 -8.79 -9.39 -17.99
CA ASP A 191 -7.49 -10.08 -18.09
C ASP A 191 -6.94 -10.57 -16.72
N VAL A 192 -7.78 -10.63 -15.69
CA VAL A 192 -7.33 -10.98 -14.33
C VAL A 192 -8.05 -12.19 -13.80
N GLN A 193 -7.28 -13.20 -13.43
CA GLN A 193 -7.76 -14.26 -12.55
C GLN A 193 -8.12 -13.64 -11.19
N LYS A 194 -9.41 -13.59 -10.87
CA LYS A 194 -9.92 -12.90 -9.67
C LYS A 194 -9.37 -13.48 -8.37
N ARG A 195 -9.14 -14.80 -8.32
CA ARG A 195 -8.81 -15.54 -7.10
C ARG A 195 -7.65 -16.50 -7.33
N ASN A 196 -6.79 -16.66 -6.33
CA ASN A 196 -5.66 -17.58 -6.36
C ASN A 196 -6.13 -19.03 -6.49
N SER A 197 -5.43 -19.81 -7.32
CA SER A 197 -5.67 -21.25 -7.51
C SER A 197 -5.61 -22.09 -6.22
N ALA A 198 -4.97 -21.59 -5.17
CA ALA A 198 -4.95 -22.24 -3.85
C ALA A 198 -6.35 -22.38 -3.24
N TYR A 199 -7.32 -21.58 -3.69
CA TYR A 199 -8.72 -21.61 -3.26
C TYR A 199 -9.65 -22.27 -4.30
N ASP A 200 -9.11 -22.92 -5.34
CA ASP A 200 -9.92 -23.56 -6.37
C ASP A 200 -10.85 -24.62 -5.77
N GLY A 201 -12.11 -24.62 -6.22
CA GLY A 201 -13.15 -25.52 -5.71
C GLY A 201 -13.80 -25.07 -4.40
N MET A 202 -13.42 -23.91 -3.84
CA MET A 202 -14.06 -23.33 -2.65
C MET A 202 -14.60 -21.93 -2.93
N GLU A 203 -15.91 -21.75 -2.82
CA GLU A 203 -16.53 -20.42 -2.84
C GLU A 203 -16.23 -19.64 -1.55
N ALA A 204 -16.28 -20.33 -0.41
CA ALA A 204 -15.98 -19.83 0.93
C ALA A 204 -15.17 -20.88 1.70
N GLY A 205 -14.32 -20.40 2.61
CA GLY A 205 -13.60 -21.23 3.56
C GLY A 205 -14.46 -21.64 4.77
N PRO A 206 -13.94 -22.51 5.64
CA PRO A 206 -14.68 -23.14 6.73
C PRO A 206 -14.88 -22.25 7.96
N PHE A 207 -14.32 -21.04 7.97
CA PHE A 207 -14.34 -20.15 9.14
C PHE A 207 -15.45 -19.09 9.02
N ASP A 208 -16.00 -18.70 10.15
CA ASP A 208 -16.98 -17.61 10.20
C ASP A 208 -16.28 -16.26 9.88
N PRO A 209 -16.71 -15.53 8.84
CA PRO A 209 -16.10 -14.26 8.47
C PRO A 209 -16.28 -13.17 9.52
N ASP A 210 -17.32 -13.23 10.34
CA ASP A 210 -17.66 -12.21 11.32
C ASP A 210 -17.14 -12.56 12.73
N ALA A 211 -16.52 -13.73 12.88
CA ALA A 211 -15.87 -14.13 14.14
C ALA A 211 -14.80 -13.11 14.54
N SER A 212 -14.90 -12.63 15.79
CA SER A 212 -13.90 -11.74 16.37
C SER A 212 -12.54 -12.45 16.46
N PRO A 213 -11.43 -11.76 16.15
CA PRO A 213 -10.11 -12.35 16.28
C PRO A 213 -9.85 -12.76 17.72
N VAL A 214 -9.34 -13.97 17.92
CA VAL A 214 -8.94 -14.44 19.23
C VAL A 214 -7.75 -13.60 19.65
N ARG A 215 -7.98 -12.68 20.60
CA ARG A 215 -6.92 -11.84 21.14
C ARG A 215 -5.82 -12.76 21.65
N GLN A 216 -4.62 -12.63 21.08
CA GLN A 216 -3.45 -13.17 21.74
C GLN A 216 -3.44 -12.55 23.12
N LYS A 217 -3.56 -13.38 24.15
CA LYS A 217 -3.14 -12.98 25.48
C LYS A 217 -1.64 -12.75 25.31
N HIS A 218 -1.25 -11.52 24.98
CA HIS A 218 0.08 -11.05 25.30
C HIS A 218 0.11 -11.17 26.81
N THR A 219 0.58 -12.31 27.30
CA THR A 219 1.13 -12.38 28.64
C THR A 219 2.24 -11.37 28.56
N ALA A 220 1.96 -10.12 28.96
CA ALA A 220 2.97 -9.11 29.18
C ALA A 220 4.07 -9.88 29.87
N SER A 221 5.24 -10.04 29.21
CA SER A 221 6.27 -10.94 29.71
C SER A 221 6.41 -10.57 31.16
N THR A 222 5.94 -11.43 32.06
CA THR A 222 5.65 -10.98 33.42
C THR A 222 6.96 -10.39 33.89
N PRO A 223 7.03 -9.06 34.16
CA PRO A 223 8.28 -8.42 34.51
C PRO A 223 8.81 -9.26 35.65
N TYR A 224 9.98 -9.91 35.43
CA TYR A 224 10.52 -11.01 36.24
C TYR A 224 9.88 -11.03 37.62
N THR A 225 8.84 -11.87 37.79
CA THR A 225 8.21 -11.99 39.11
C THR A 225 9.33 -12.29 40.09
N LYS A 226 9.38 -11.64 41.27
CA LYS A 226 10.49 -11.71 42.24
C LYS A 226 11.13 -13.12 42.37
N ASN A 227 10.32 -14.18 42.30
CA ASN A 227 10.77 -15.58 42.31
C ASN A 227 11.73 -15.96 41.17
N ASN A 228 11.56 -15.41 39.97
CA ASN A 228 12.45 -15.63 38.82
C ASN A 228 13.69 -14.72 38.90
N LEU A 229 13.63 -13.62 39.66
CA LEU A 229 14.80 -12.79 39.95
C LEU A 229 15.73 -13.49 40.94
N ASP A 230 15.18 -14.16 41.96
CA ASP A 230 15.98 -14.96 42.90
C ASP A 230 16.68 -16.13 42.20
N ASP A 231 16.02 -16.76 41.21
CA ASP A 231 16.65 -17.80 40.38
C ASP A 231 17.78 -17.25 39.50
N VAL A 232 17.59 -16.08 38.86
CA VAL A 232 18.66 -15.42 38.07
C VAL A 232 19.81 -14.96 38.97
N VAL A 233 19.51 -14.37 40.13
CA VAL A 233 20.52 -13.94 41.11
C VAL A 233 21.28 -15.14 41.69
N LYS A 234 20.59 -16.26 41.94
CA LYS A 234 21.20 -17.52 42.38
C LYS A 234 22.14 -18.09 41.31
N LEU A 235 21.72 -18.10 40.05
CA LEU A 235 22.55 -18.54 38.93
C LEU A 235 23.78 -17.65 38.70
N CYS A 236 23.65 -16.33 38.92
CA CYS A 236 24.78 -15.42 38.85
C CYS A 236 25.76 -15.59 40.02
N LYS A 237 25.29 -15.99 41.21
CA LYS A 237 26.14 -16.21 42.40
C LYS A 237 26.87 -17.55 42.38
N GLU A 238 26.30 -18.56 41.74
CA GLU A 238 26.85 -19.93 41.74
C GLU A 238 28.05 -20.13 40.78
N GLY A 239 28.48 -19.08 40.05
CA GLY A 239 29.73 -19.11 39.27
C GLY A 239 29.76 -20.14 38.12
N GLY A 240 28.62 -20.75 37.80
CA GLY A 240 28.49 -21.74 36.74
C GLY A 240 28.73 -21.16 35.36
N ASN A 241 29.24 -21.98 34.45
CA ASN A 241 29.42 -21.62 33.05
C ASN A 241 28.06 -21.17 32.47
N PHE A 242 28.01 -19.99 31.84
CA PHE A 242 26.79 -19.37 31.34
C PHE A 242 25.94 -20.31 30.47
N ASN A 243 26.60 -21.20 29.72
CA ASN A 243 25.91 -22.17 28.85
C ASN A 243 25.17 -23.26 29.65
N GLU A 244 25.73 -23.74 30.75
CA GLU A 244 25.10 -24.77 31.61
C GLU A 244 23.90 -24.18 32.38
N ASN A 245 24.05 -22.92 32.83
CA ASN A 245 22.98 -22.16 33.48
C ASN A 245 21.82 -21.85 32.52
N ARG A 246 22.12 -21.59 31.24
CA ARG A 246 21.10 -21.36 30.21
C ARG A 246 20.29 -22.63 29.92
N ASP A 247 20.96 -23.77 29.80
CA ASP A 247 20.29 -25.03 29.46
C ASP A 247 19.49 -25.58 30.65
N THR A 248 19.94 -25.37 31.89
CA THR A 248 19.15 -25.67 33.10
C THR A 248 17.93 -24.76 33.26
N LEU A 249 18.04 -23.46 32.98
CA LEU A 249 16.88 -22.56 32.94
C LEU A 249 15.85 -22.97 31.89
N ARG A 250 16.32 -23.38 30.71
CA ARG A 250 15.45 -23.86 29.64
C ARG A 250 14.72 -25.14 30.05
N LYS A 251 15.44 -26.10 30.65
CA LYS A 251 14.87 -27.35 31.14
C LYS A 251 13.84 -27.12 32.24
N LYS A 252 14.12 -26.25 33.22
CA LYS A 252 13.15 -25.85 34.26
C LYS A 252 11.90 -25.17 33.68
N ARG A 253 12.04 -24.41 32.59
CA ARG A 253 10.90 -23.76 31.91
C ARG A 253 10.02 -24.76 31.17
N GLU A 254 10.63 -25.78 30.58
CA GLU A 254 9.94 -26.89 29.93
C GLU A 254 9.22 -27.78 30.97
N GLU A 255 9.83 -28.00 32.14
CA GLU A 255 9.25 -28.77 33.25
C GLU A 255 8.19 -28.00 34.05
N GLY A 256 8.30 -26.67 34.16
CA GLY A 256 7.39 -25.79 34.92
C GLY A 256 6.20 -25.24 34.13
N SER A 257 6.06 -25.58 32.84
CA SER A 257 4.92 -25.17 32.02
C SER A 257 3.65 -25.95 32.38
N VAL A 258 3.12 -25.70 33.59
CA VAL A 258 1.79 -26.13 34.01
C VAL A 258 0.76 -25.35 33.19
N VAL A 259 -0.11 -26.09 32.50
CA VAL A 259 -1.30 -25.55 31.82
C VAL A 259 -2.18 -24.86 32.87
N VAL A 260 -2.23 -23.53 32.86
CA VAL A 260 -3.08 -22.75 33.77
C VAL A 260 -4.54 -22.97 33.36
N PRO A 261 -5.43 -23.46 34.26
CA PRO A 261 -6.86 -23.52 33.98
C PRO A 261 -7.44 -22.12 33.80
N ASN A 262 -8.23 -21.92 32.74
CA ASN A 262 -8.97 -20.68 32.53
C ASN A 262 -9.96 -20.49 33.69
N GLY A 263 -9.78 -19.46 34.53
CA GLY A 263 -10.66 -19.25 35.68
C GLY A 263 -10.73 -17.83 36.22
N ASP A 264 -9.62 -17.18 36.53
CA ASP A 264 -9.70 -15.99 37.40
C ASP A 264 -9.35 -14.66 36.73
N ARG A 265 -10.29 -13.73 36.89
CA ARG A 265 -10.26 -12.33 36.46
C ARG A 265 -9.21 -11.59 37.28
N ILE A 266 -8.19 -11.03 36.62
CA ILE A 266 -7.16 -10.23 37.29
C ILE A 266 -7.75 -8.86 37.65
N ASP A 267 -7.74 -8.54 38.95
CA ASP A 267 -8.16 -7.25 39.49
C ASP A 267 -7.07 -6.18 39.21
N HIS A 268 -7.43 -5.19 38.39
CA HIS A 268 -6.52 -4.13 37.92
C HIS A 268 -6.23 -3.04 38.97
N SER A 269 -6.84 -3.11 40.17
CA SER A 269 -6.64 -2.13 41.25
C SER A 269 -5.23 -2.12 41.88
N LYS A 270 -4.37 -3.11 41.58
CA LYS A 270 -3.01 -3.23 42.16
C LYS A 270 -1.86 -2.67 41.32
N ILE A 271 -2.13 -2.06 40.17
CA ILE A 271 -1.09 -1.58 39.24
C ILE A 271 -0.31 -0.36 39.79
N GLY A 272 -0.85 0.36 40.79
CA GLY A 272 -0.20 1.54 41.39
C GLY A 272 1.05 1.27 42.24
N VAL A 273 1.31 0.01 42.65
CA VAL A 273 2.42 -0.34 43.55
C VAL A 273 3.75 -0.64 42.80
N VAL A 274 3.71 -0.74 41.47
CA VAL A 274 4.84 -1.25 40.66
C VAL A 274 5.96 -0.21 40.45
N MET A 275 5.68 1.09 40.62
CA MET A 275 6.69 2.15 40.40
C MET A 275 7.73 2.25 41.52
N GLU A 276 7.36 1.99 42.78
CA GLU A 276 8.29 2.06 43.92
C GLU A 276 9.23 0.84 43.97
N ASP A 277 8.74 -0.34 43.61
CA ASP A 277 9.54 -1.58 43.50
C ASP A 277 10.62 -1.48 42.40
N ASN A 278 10.40 -0.68 41.35
CA ASN A 278 11.36 -0.49 40.26
C ASN A 278 12.58 0.36 40.67
N LYS A 279 12.40 1.24 41.66
CA LYS A 279 13.48 2.09 42.18
C LYS A 279 14.43 1.28 43.06
N ASP A 280 13.87 0.42 43.89
CA ASP A 280 14.63 -0.51 44.75
C ASP A 280 15.38 -1.57 43.91
N PHE A 281 14.79 -1.99 42.79
CA PHE A 281 15.43 -2.85 41.79
C PHE A 281 16.72 -2.22 41.21
N MET A 282 16.65 -0.98 40.71
CA MET A 282 17.82 -0.32 40.10
C MET A 282 18.93 -0.09 41.13
N SER A 283 18.60 0.27 42.37
CA SER A 283 19.59 0.46 43.44
C SER A 283 20.29 -0.84 43.85
N ARG A 284 19.59 -1.99 43.85
CA ARG A 284 20.21 -3.30 44.13
C ARG A 284 21.11 -3.76 42.99
N LEU A 285 20.73 -3.50 41.75
CA LEU A 285 21.51 -3.88 40.57
C LEU A 285 22.81 -3.06 40.48
N GLU A 286 22.75 -1.76 40.78
CA GLU A 286 23.92 -0.88 40.90
C GLU A 286 24.85 -1.32 42.04
N SER A 287 24.29 -1.74 43.18
CA SER A 287 25.07 -2.27 44.31
C SER A 287 25.79 -3.58 44.01
N CYS A 288 25.22 -4.46 43.16
CA CYS A 288 25.84 -5.74 42.81
C CYS A 288 26.92 -5.62 41.73
N LEU A 289 26.87 -4.58 40.88
CA LEU A 289 27.80 -4.42 39.76
C LEU A 289 29.08 -3.64 40.10
N GLY A 290 29.24 -3.11 41.32
CA GLY A 290 30.51 -2.58 41.82
C GLY A 290 31.16 -1.48 40.96
N GLY A 291 30.41 -0.81 40.10
CA GLY A 291 30.94 0.14 39.13
C GLY A 291 30.99 1.56 39.69
N THR A 292 32.17 2.18 39.69
CA THR A 292 32.28 3.64 39.79
C THR A 292 31.49 4.30 38.65
N PRO A 293 30.82 5.44 38.89
CA PRO A 293 29.91 6.04 37.91
C PRO A 293 30.68 6.49 36.67
N VAL A 294 30.50 5.76 35.56
CA VAL A 294 30.97 6.16 34.23
C VAL A 294 30.13 7.34 33.78
N ALA A 295 30.77 8.49 33.56
CA ALA A 295 30.12 9.69 33.05
C ALA A 295 29.42 9.39 31.72
N THR A 296 28.11 9.63 31.67
CA THR A 296 27.33 9.45 30.45
C THR A 296 27.83 10.40 29.35
N PRO A 297 27.85 9.97 28.07
CA PRO A 297 28.34 10.78 26.94
C PRO A 297 27.71 12.18 26.85
N ARG A 298 26.49 12.32 27.37
CA ARG A 298 25.72 13.57 27.41
C ARG A 298 26.32 14.62 28.35
N LYS A 299 26.98 14.22 29.44
CA LYS A 299 27.68 15.17 30.35
C LYS A 299 28.99 15.69 29.74
N VAL A 300 29.68 14.87 28.93
CA VAL A 300 30.89 15.29 28.20
C VAL A 300 30.54 16.26 27.07
N ALA A 301 29.43 16.02 26.36
CA ALA A 301 28.95 16.91 25.30
C ALA A 301 28.50 18.29 25.81
N ASN A 302 27.80 18.34 26.96
CA ASN A 302 27.34 19.60 27.53
C ASN A 302 28.49 20.45 28.12
N GLY A 303 29.49 19.83 28.75
CA GLY A 303 30.68 20.55 29.22
C GLY A 303 31.50 21.16 28.07
N PHE A 304 31.53 20.49 26.91
CA PHE A 304 32.22 21.00 25.71
C PHE A 304 31.48 22.17 25.05
N LEU A 305 30.15 22.17 25.07
CA LEU A 305 29.34 23.27 24.55
C LEU A 305 29.41 24.52 25.45
N ASP A 306 29.45 24.34 26.77
CA ASP A 306 29.67 25.44 27.71
C ASP A 306 31.08 26.05 27.57
N GLU A 307 32.10 25.24 27.27
CA GLU A 307 33.47 25.74 27.01
C GLU A 307 33.55 26.52 25.67
N ILE A 308 32.81 26.11 24.64
CA ILE A 308 32.71 26.85 23.37
C ILE A 308 31.93 28.16 23.57
N ALA A 309 30.87 28.15 24.37
CA ALA A 309 30.09 29.36 24.67
C ALA A 309 30.91 30.37 25.47
N LYS A 310 31.69 29.91 26.45
CA LYS A 310 32.57 30.76 27.26
C LYS A 310 33.69 31.42 26.44
N ARG A 311 34.28 30.70 25.48
CA ARG A 311 35.31 31.27 24.56
C ARG A 311 34.76 32.24 23.52
N LYS A 312 33.45 32.26 23.27
CA LYS A 312 32.81 33.27 22.40
C LYS A 312 32.47 34.57 23.14
N THR A 313 32.32 34.52 24.47
CA THR A 313 32.02 35.71 25.30
C THR A 313 33.27 36.44 25.76
N GLU A 314 34.41 35.74 25.84
CA GLU A 314 35.71 36.34 26.12
C GLU A 314 36.37 36.70 24.77
N GLY A 315 36.07 37.90 24.27
CA GLY A 315 36.61 38.42 23.01
C GLY A 315 38.12 38.60 23.07
N GLU A 316 38.86 37.61 22.56
CA GLU A 316 40.27 37.75 22.20
C GLU A 316 40.37 38.08 20.71
N ASP A 317 40.57 39.38 20.42
CA ASP A 317 41.07 39.86 19.13
C ASP A 317 42.54 39.44 19.00
N GLY A 318 42.77 38.21 18.54
CA GLY A 318 44.09 37.62 18.35
C GLY A 318 44.19 36.83 17.05
N SER A 319 44.75 37.45 16.03
CA SER A 319 45.16 36.83 14.77
C SER A 319 46.01 35.57 14.99
N GLY A 320 45.45 34.38 14.73
CA GLY A 320 46.21 33.13 14.73
C GLY A 320 45.38 31.91 14.31
N GLY A 321 45.49 31.49 13.05
CA GLY A 321 44.72 30.40 12.41
C GLY A 321 45.01 28.96 12.87
N GLY A 322 45.21 28.71 14.18
CA GLY A 322 45.53 27.38 14.73
C GLY A 322 44.37 26.64 15.41
N GLY A 323 43.33 27.34 15.88
CA GLY A 323 42.28 26.74 16.74
C GLY A 323 41.30 25.80 16.03
N ASN A 324 41.02 26.04 14.75
CA ASN A 324 39.98 25.30 14.03
C ASN A 324 40.40 23.87 13.64
N GLN A 325 41.70 23.58 13.55
CA GLN A 325 42.18 22.22 13.25
C GLN A 325 42.12 21.29 14.47
N GLN A 326 42.33 21.80 15.70
CA GLN A 326 42.21 20.99 16.92
C GLN A 326 40.76 20.61 17.24
N ILE A 327 39.79 21.50 16.94
CA ILE A 327 38.35 21.20 17.11
C ILE A 327 37.90 20.15 16.08
N LYS A 328 38.35 20.25 14.82
CA LYS A 328 38.09 19.24 13.79
C LYS A 328 38.70 17.88 14.13
N ALA A 329 39.92 17.84 14.67
CA ALA A 329 40.58 16.60 15.08
C ALA A 329 39.86 15.92 16.26
N LYS A 330 39.41 16.69 17.26
CA LYS A 330 38.63 16.15 18.39
C LYS A 330 37.24 15.65 17.98
N LEU A 331 36.56 16.34 17.05
CA LEU A 331 35.28 15.89 16.51
C LEU A 331 35.43 14.61 15.68
N ASN A 332 36.47 14.49 14.85
CA ASN A 332 36.75 13.25 14.13
C ASN A 332 37.12 12.08 15.05
N ALA A 333 37.75 12.32 16.21
CA ALA A 333 38.03 11.27 17.17
C ALA A 333 36.76 10.79 17.92
N ILE A 334 35.76 11.66 18.10
CA ILE A 334 34.50 11.32 18.79
C ILE A 334 33.49 10.66 17.84
N PHE A 335 33.50 11.04 16.55
CA PHE A 335 32.47 10.61 15.60
C PHE A 335 33.01 9.76 14.43
N GLY A 336 34.32 9.65 14.24
CA GLY A 336 34.96 9.04 13.06
C GLY A 336 35.37 7.57 13.22
N GLY A 337 34.62 6.78 14.00
CA GLY A 337 34.87 5.34 14.18
C GLY A 337 33.69 4.50 13.71
N GLY A 338 33.65 4.14 12.42
CA GLY A 338 32.62 3.25 11.89
C GLY A 338 32.66 3.15 10.36
N GLY A 339 33.58 2.33 9.85
CA GLY A 339 33.68 2.03 8.43
C GLY A 339 32.64 1.04 7.93
N GLY A 340 32.39 1.12 6.62
CA GLY A 340 32.16 -0.05 5.77
C GLY A 340 30.73 -0.57 5.67
N GLY A 341 30.01 -0.15 4.63
CA GLY A 341 28.75 -0.77 4.22
C GLY A 341 28.14 -0.08 3.01
N GLY A 342 28.69 -0.35 1.83
CA GLY A 342 28.16 0.14 0.56
C GLY A 342 26.74 -0.36 0.32
N GLY A 343 25.84 0.58 0.04
CA GLY A 343 24.48 0.31 -0.42
C GLY A 343 24.11 1.38 -1.43
N GLU A 344 24.13 1.00 -2.71
CA GLU A 344 23.78 1.83 -3.85
C GLU A 344 22.33 2.34 -3.71
N GLY A 345 22.20 3.66 -3.55
CA GLY A 345 20.93 4.35 -3.69
C GLY A 345 20.62 4.53 -5.17
N GLY A 346 19.74 3.69 -5.71
CA GLY A 346 19.15 3.87 -7.04
C GLY A 346 18.29 5.12 -7.10
N SER A 347 18.84 6.21 -7.64
CA SER A 347 18.10 7.41 -8.01
C SER A 347 17.79 7.40 -9.51
N GLY A 348 16.50 7.52 -9.83
CA GLY A 348 15.88 8.34 -10.89
C GLY A 348 16.56 8.63 -12.23
N THR A 349 17.49 7.82 -12.72
CA THR A 349 18.26 8.11 -13.95
C THR A 349 18.07 7.09 -15.07
N SER A 350 17.23 6.07 -14.91
CA SER A 350 17.13 4.99 -15.91
C SER A 350 16.48 5.42 -17.22
N PHE A 351 15.54 6.37 -17.21
CA PHE A 351 14.81 6.77 -18.43
C PHE A 351 15.66 7.61 -19.40
N LEU A 352 16.50 8.51 -18.88
CA LEU A 352 17.39 9.36 -19.68
C LEU A 352 18.57 8.58 -20.30
N ASN A 353 19.05 7.53 -19.63
CA ASN A 353 20.08 6.64 -20.17
C ASN A 353 19.52 5.73 -21.28
N GLU A 354 18.24 5.36 -21.20
CA GLU A 354 17.57 4.55 -22.23
C GLU A 354 17.26 5.37 -23.51
N LEU A 355 16.92 6.66 -23.37
CA LEU A 355 16.75 7.60 -24.50
C LEU A 355 18.07 7.94 -25.21
N LYS A 356 19.19 8.03 -24.47
CA LYS A 356 20.53 8.22 -25.06
C LYS A 356 21.03 6.98 -25.82
N ALA A 357 20.60 5.78 -25.43
CA ALA A 357 20.92 4.54 -26.14
C ALA A 357 20.18 4.43 -27.49
N GLN A 358 18.92 4.87 -27.58
CA GLN A 358 18.15 4.85 -28.83
C GLN A 358 18.68 5.83 -29.91
N LYS A 359 19.30 6.96 -29.52
CA LYS A 359 19.91 7.90 -30.49
C LYS A 359 21.23 7.41 -31.09
N ARG A 360 21.94 6.46 -30.46
CA ARG A 360 23.20 5.90 -31.02
C ARG A 360 22.97 4.83 -32.10
N ASN A 361 21.83 4.14 -32.11
CA ASN A 361 21.53 3.10 -33.11
C ASN A 361 20.93 3.61 -34.43
N LYS A 362 20.72 4.93 -34.59
CA LYS A 362 20.12 5.50 -35.83
C LYS A 362 21.13 6.16 -36.78
N LYS A 363 22.43 6.03 -36.53
CA LYS A 363 23.49 6.69 -37.33
C LYS A 363 24.40 5.73 -38.12
N VAL A 364 24.01 4.46 -38.26
CA VAL A 364 24.67 3.51 -39.14
C VAL A 364 23.59 2.77 -39.90
N ASP A 365 23.28 3.27 -41.09
CA ASP A 365 22.78 2.53 -42.27
C ASP A 365 22.37 3.58 -43.31
N ASN A 366 23.36 4.05 -44.07
CA ASN A 366 23.12 4.76 -45.32
C ASN A 366 24.09 4.20 -46.37
N VAL A 367 23.68 3.10 -47.01
CA VAL A 367 24.30 2.57 -48.23
C VAL A 367 23.23 2.53 -49.31
N ASN A 368 23.28 3.57 -50.14
CA ASN A 368 23.25 3.53 -51.60
C ASN A 368 22.66 2.27 -52.28
N VAL A 369 21.45 2.37 -52.83
CA VAL A 369 21.03 1.66 -54.05
C VAL A 369 20.15 2.60 -54.86
N GLY A 370 20.55 2.84 -56.11
CA GLY A 370 19.88 3.74 -57.03
C GLY A 370 18.78 3.10 -57.87
N GLY A 371 18.04 3.99 -58.55
CA GLY A 371 17.43 3.79 -59.86
C GLY A 371 16.15 2.96 -59.91
N GLU A 372 15.02 3.60 -60.18
CA GLU A 372 14.30 3.46 -61.47
C GLU A 372 13.10 4.41 -61.55
N ALA A 373 12.83 4.84 -62.79
CA ALA A 373 11.81 5.81 -63.16
C ALA A 373 10.43 5.14 -63.35
N GLY A 374 9.35 5.87 -63.06
CA GLY A 374 8.04 5.53 -63.62
C GLY A 374 6.83 6.13 -62.90
N GLY A 375 6.04 6.91 -63.64
CA GLY A 375 4.58 7.00 -63.43
C GLY A 375 4.09 8.21 -62.63
N GLY A 376 3.92 9.35 -63.31
CA GLY A 376 3.16 10.48 -62.79
C GLY A 376 1.65 10.18 -62.76
N GLY A 377 1.07 10.24 -61.57
CA GLY A 377 -0.37 10.32 -61.34
C GLY A 377 -0.58 11.22 -60.14
N GLU A 378 -1.00 12.46 -60.38
CA GLU A 378 -1.31 13.43 -59.32
C GLU A 378 -2.48 12.91 -58.50
N ARG A 379 -2.20 12.49 -57.26
CA ARG A 379 -3.22 12.27 -56.24
C ARG A 379 -3.70 13.64 -55.73
N PRO A 380 -5.02 13.89 -55.67
CA PRO A 380 -5.54 15.10 -55.06
C PRO A 380 -5.12 15.15 -53.59
N SER A 381 -4.92 16.37 -53.09
CA SER A 381 -4.44 16.58 -51.74
C SER A 381 -5.46 16.05 -50.72
N PHE A 382 -4.98 15.53 -49.59
CA PHE A 382 -5.80 15.07 -48.47
C PHE A 382 -6.82 16.14 -47.98
N LEU A 383 -6.54 17.42 -48.26
CA LEU A 383 -7.41 18.56 -48.00
C LEU A 383 -8.61 18.67 -48.97
N GLU A 384 -8.47 18.22 -50.21
CA GLU A 384 -9.58 18.11 -51.16
C GLU A 384 -10.47 16.91 -50.85
N GLU A 385 -9.89 15.80 -50.39
CA GLU A 385 -10.64 14.61 -49.96
C GLU A 385 -11.47 14.87 -48.69
N LEU A 386 -11.00 15.77 -47.81
CA LEU A 386 -11.76 16.19 -46.61
C LEU A 386 -12.85 17.21 -46.90
N LYS A 387 -12.73 18.02 -47.96
CA LYS A 387 -13.82 18.92 -48.39
C LYS A 387 -14.94 18.14 -49.04
N ALA A 388 -14.64 17.15 -49.89
CA ALA A 388 -15.64 16.31 -50.53
C ALA A 388 -16.49 15.50 -49.52
N LYS A 389 -15.91 15.06 -48.40
CA LYS A 389 -16.65 14.34 -47.34
C LYS A 389 -17.49 15.22 -46.42
N ARG A 390 -17.30 16.55 -46.45
CA ARG A 390 -18.07 17.48 -45.64
C ARG A 390 -19.40 17.85 -46.30
N ASP A 391 -19.44 17.87 -47.62
CA ASP A 391 -20.62 18.28 -48.38
C ASP A 391 -21.64 17.14 -48.57
N GLU A 392 -21.23 15.87 -48.40
CA GLU A 392 -22.11 14.70 -48.51
C GLU A 392 -22.95 14.43 -47.23
N LYS A 393 -22.70 15.16 -46.13
CA LYS A 393 -23.37 14.95 -44.82
C LYS A 393 -24.40 16.03 -44.47
N ALA A 394 -24.71 16.93 -45.39
CA ALA A 394 -25.62 18.06 -45.14
C ALA A 394 -27.07 17.83 -45.61
N GLU A 395 -27.41 16.67 -46.18
CA GLU A 395 -28.74 16.42 -46.76
C GLU A 395 -29.70 15.52 -45.93
N ASP A 396 -29.30 14.99 -44.77
CA ASP A 396 -30.12 13.98 -44.05
C ASP A 396 -30.77 14.42 -42.72
N ASP A 397 -30.62 15.67 -42.27
CA ASP A 397 -31.08 16.12 -40.93
C ASP A 397 -32.30 17.08 -40.94
N GLU A 398 -33.33 16.77 -41.74
CA GLU A 398 -34.67 17.39 -41.60
C GLU A 398 -35.75 16.30 -41.52
N ASN A 399 -35.92 15.62 -40.38
CA ASN A 399 -37.19 15.02 -39.91
C ASN A 399 -37.01 14.16 -38.64
N ASP A 400 -36.88 14.75 -37.44
CA ASP A 400 -37.37 14.08 -36.21
C ASP A 400 -37.48 15.00 -34.98
N GLU A 401 -38.27 16.08 -35.09
CA GLU A 401 -38.72 16.83 -33.90
C GLU A 401 -40.17 16.45 -33.56
N ASN A 402 -40.37 15.35 -32.83
CA ASN A 402 -41.51 15.16 -31.90
C ASN A 402 -41.48 13.79 -31.19
N ARG A 403 -40.59 13.61 -30.20
CA ARG A 403 -40.78 12.53 -29.22
C ARG A 403 -40.22 12.86 -27.84
N ALA A 404 -41.08 13.35 -26.96
CA ALA A 404 -40.77 13.48 -25.55
C ALA A 404 -40.64 12.09 -24.88
N PRO A 405 -39.67 11.87 -23.97
CA PRO A 405 -39.55 10.61 -23.23
C PRO A 405 -40.48 10.58 -22.00
N PRO A 406 -41.08 9.42 -21.64
CA PRO A 406 -41.94 9.32 -20.48
C PRO A 406 -41.14 9.25 -19.16
N SER A 407 -41.66 9.94 -18.14
CA SER A 407 -41.10 10.03 -16.80
C SER A 407 -41.18 8.69 -16.04
N PHE A 408 -40.04 8.30 -15.46
CA PHE A 408 -39.71 7.05 -14.76
C PHE A 408 -40.42 6.82 -13.40
N LEU A 409 -41.56 7.48 -13.11
CA LEU A 409 -42.17 7.50 -11.76
C LEU A 409 -43.56 6.85 -11.61
N GLU A 410 -44.03 6.07 -12.59
CA GLU A 410 -45.34 5.37 -12.48
C GLU A 410 -45.28 3.83 -12.31
N GLU A 411 -44.11 3.20 -12.33
CA GLU A 411 -44.03 1.72 -12.38
C GLU A 411 -43.74 1.00 -11.04
N ILE A 412 -44.18 1.56 -9.90
CA ILE A 412 -44.04 0.90 -8.57
C ILE A 412 -45.37 0.85 -7.77
N LYS A 413 -46.52 0.64 -8.43
CA LYS A 413 -47.80 0.49 -7.71
C LYS A 413 -48.73 -0.66 -8.14
N LYS A 414 -48.23 -1.70 -8.83
CA LYS A 414 -49.01 -2.93 -9.03
C LYS A 414 -48.17 -4.18 -8.75
N ASN A 415 -48.20 -4.63 -7.49
CA ASN A 415 -48.07 -6.04 -7.12
C ASN A 415 -48.43 -6.22 -5.63
N LYS A 416 -49.73 -6.17 -5.33
CA LYS A 416 -50.32 -6.67 -4.07
C LYS A 416 -51.73 -7.19 -4.36
N SER A 417 -51.88 -8.50 -4.47
CA SER A 417 -53.01 -9.30 -3.94
C SER A 417 -53.01 -10.69 -4.58
N GLY A 418 -53.12 -11.73 -3.76
CA GLY A 418 -53.19 -13.11 -4.24
C GLY A 418 -52.96 -14.15 -3.15
N LYS A 419 -53.85 -14.18 -2.15
CA LYS A 419 -54.05 -15.33 -1.25
C LYS A 419 -54.77 -16.44 -2.04
N THR A 420 -54.38 -17.70 -1.87
CA THR A 420 -55.30 -18.82 -1.64
C THR A 420 -54.58 -20.01 -1.02
N ALA A 421 -55.22 -20.58 0.00
CA ALA A 421 -54.84 -21.79 0.69
C ALA A 421 -55.41 -23.01 -0.06
N GLU A 422 -54.67 -24.12 -0.10
CA GLU A 422 -55.29 -25.42 -0.27
C GLU A 422 -54.51 -26.52 0.46
N LYS A 423 -55.29 -27.45 0.99
CA LYS A 423 -55.01 -28.40 2.07
C LYS A 423 -55.17 -29.79 1.46
N ARG A 424 -54.12 -30.61 1.38
CA ARG A 424 -54.26 -32.06 1.19
C ARG A 424 -53.26 -32.87 2.00
N LYS A 425 -53.82 -33.83 2.75
CA LYS A 425 -53.17 -34.93 3.47
C LYS A 425 -53.07 -36.16 2.56
N GLY A 426 -52.13 -37.05 2.89
CA GLY A 426 -52.02 -38.44 2.42
C GLY A 426 -50.90 -38.61 1.40
N GLY A 427 -49.97 -39.57 1.48
CA GLY A 427 -49.87 -40.80 2.26
C GLY A 427 -49.32 -41.89 1.34
N GLY A 428 -48.26 -42.61 1.77
CA GLY A 428 -47.65 -43.76 1.06
C GLY A 428 -46.79 -43.36 -0.16
N GLY A 429 -45.67 -43.99 -0.49
CA GLY A 429 -45.07 -45.24 -0.08
C GLY A 429 -44.33 -45.81 -1.31
N LEU A 430 -43.11 -46.33 -1.06
CA LEU A 430 -42.40 -47.34 -1.87
C LEU A 430 -41.65 -46.95 -3.17
N LYS A 431 -40.37 -47.34 -3.14
CA LYS A 431 -39.55 -48.02 -4.17
C LYS A 431 -38.96 -47.19 -5.33
N SER A 432 -37.63 -47.06 -5.26
CA SER A 432 -36.64 -47.02 -6.37
C SER A 432 -36.73 -48.29 -7.27
N PRO A 433 -35.90 -48.51 -8.32
CA PRO A 433 -34.84 -47.66 -8.93
C PRO A 433 -34.78 -47.70 -10.49
N LEU A 434 -33.78 -46.99 -11.04
CA LEU A 434 -33.08 -47.22 -12.33
C LEU A 434 -33.89 -47.16 -13.65
N GLY A 435 -33.58 -46.14 -14.46
CA GLY A 435 -33.99 -46.05 -15.86
C GLY A 435 -32.99 -45.24 -16.67
N ILE A 436 -32.12 -45.95 -17.37
CA ILE A 436 -31.20 -45.48 -18.41
C ILE A 436 -32.00 -44.82 -19.53
N ARG A 437 -31.60 -43.62 -19.99
CA ARG A 437 -32.00 -43.07 -21.29
C ARG A 437 -30.82 -42.34 -21.96
N GLN A 438 -30.40 -42.90 -23.10
CA GLN A 438 -29.64 -42.23 -24.15
C GLN A 438 -30.63 -41.49 -25.10
N HIS A 439 -30.05 -40.70 -26.03
CA HIS A 439 -30.67 -39.91 -27.12
C HIS A 439 -31.36 -38.62 -26.64
N GLU A 440 -31.22 -37.44 -27.26
CA GLU A 440 -30.78 -37.11 -28.62
C GLU A 440 -30.49 -35.60 -28.77
N CYS A 441 -29.91 -35.28 -29.92
CA CYS A 441 -29.50 -34.00 -30.49
C CYS A 441 -30.49 -32.81 -30.36
N GLY A 442 -29.90 -31.61 -30.33
CA GLY A 442 -30.42 -30.43 -31.05
C GLY A 442 -31.02 -29.31 -30.19
N ASN A 443 -30.33 -28.17 -30.11
CA ASN A 443 -30.87 -26.94 -30.70
C ASN A 443 -29.80 -25.84 -30.80
N ALA A 444 -29.50 -25.44 -32.03
CA ALA A 444 -28.79 -24.20 -32.34
C ALA A 444 -29.85 -23.20 -32.80
N ASN A 445 -30.12 -22.15 -32.01
CA ASN A 445 -30.40 -20.82 -32.55
C ASN A 445 -30.59 -19.75 -31.46
N SER A 446 -30.22 -18.53 -31.86
CA SER A 446 -30.74 -17.25 -31.34
C SER A 446 -30.13 -16.67 -30.06
N GLN A 447 -28.97 -16.02 -30.19
CA GLN A 447 -28.78 -14.63 -29.69
C GLN A 447 -27.83 -13.86 -30.61
N LYS A 448 -28.36 -13.29 -31.70
CA LYS A 448 -27.79 -12.09 -32.33
C LYS A 448 -28.08 -10.91 -31.40
N LYS A 449 -27.16 -10.58 -30.49
CA LYS A 449 -27.09 -9.23 -29.92
C LYS A 449 -26.14 -8.44 -30.80
N ALA A 450 -26.67 -7.39 -31.42
CA ALA A 450 -25.90 -6.40 -32.15
C ALA A 450 -24.88 -5.78 -31.17
N GLY A 451 -23.60 -6.08 -31.38
CA GLY A 451 -22.52 -5.33 -30.76
C GLY A 451 -22.40 -4.01 -31.50
N MET A 452 -22.73 -2.91 -30.83
CA MET A 452 -22.23 -1.59 -31.22
C MET A 452 -20.71 -1.67 -31.23
N SER A 453 -20.10 -1.16 -32.30
CA SER A 453 -18.65 -1.16 -32.39
C SER A 453 -18.07 -0.24 -31.31
N PHE A 454 -16.88 -0.58 -30.79
CA PHE A 454 -16.16 0.24 -29.82
C PHE A 454 -15.97 1.70 -30.28
N LEU A 455 -15.97 1.93 -31.59
CA LEU A 455 -15.90 3.27 -32.19
C LEU A 455 -17.21 4.06 -32.06
N GLU A 456 -18.37 3.41 -32.11
CA GLU A 456 -19.67 4.05 -31.86
C GLU A 456 -19.82 4.46 -30.40
N GLU A 457 -19.29 3.68 -29.45
CA GLU A 457 -19.31 4.04 -28.03
C GLU A 457 -18.41 5.26 -27.73
N ILE A 458 -17.26 5.36 -28.40
CA ILE A 458 -16.38 6.54 -28.28
C ILE A 458 -17.04 7.77 -28.90
N ALA A 459 -17.67 7.63 -30.07
CA ALA A 459 -18.38 8.73 -30.72
C ALA A 459 -19.56 9.24 -29.87
N ALA A 460 -20.33 8.34 -29.25
CA ALA A 460 -21.42 8.70 -28.36
C ALA A 460 -20.94 9.45 -27.10
N ARG A 461 -19.81 9.04 -26.51
CA ARG A 461 -19.22 9.75 -25.35
C ARG A 461 -18.63 11.10 -25.72
N ALA A 462 -18.10 11.26 -26.93
CA ALA A 462 -17.60 12.54 -27.42
C ALA A 462 -18.76 13.53 -27.66
N ALA A 463 -19.87 13.06 -28.24
CA ALA A 463 -21.07 13.88 -28.46
C ALA A 463 -21.72 14.34 -27.14
N ALA A 464 -21.80 13.46 -26.13
CA ALA A 464 -22.36 13.80 -24.82
C ALA A 464 -21.53 14.85 -24.07
N ARG A 465 -20.20 14.93 -24.30
CA ARG A 465 -19.35 15.98 -23.72
C ARG A 465 -19.51 17.34 -24.37
N GLN A 466 -19.90 17.40 -25.64
CA GLN A 466 -20.12 18.66 -26.34
C GLN A 466 -21.45 19.33 -25.97
N GLN A 467 -22.41 18.60 -25.40
CA GLN A 467 -23.68 19.15 -24.93
C GLN A 467 -23.62 19.69 -23.49
N GLN A 468 -22.49 19.52 -22.80
CA GLN A 468 -22.27 20.02 -21.43
C GLN A 468 -21.40 21.28 -21.36
N VAL A 469 -20.93 21.77 -22.51
CA VAL A 469 -20.26 23.07 -22.70
C VAL A 469 -21.22 23.97 -23.43
#